data_AF-A0A0H5QQN1-F1
#
_entry.id   AF-A0A0H5QQN1-F1
#
_cell.length_a   1.000
_cell.length_b   1.000
_cell.length_c   1.000
_cell.angle_alpha   90.00
_cell.angle_beta   90.00
_cell.angle_gamma   90.00
#
_symmetry.space_group_name_H-M   'P 1'
#
loop_
_entity.id
_entity.type
_entity.pdbx_description
1 polymer ?
#
loop_
_entity_poly.entity_id
_entity_poly.type
_entity_poly.pdbx_seq_one_letter_code
_entity_poly.pdbx_strand_id
1 'polypeptide(L)'
;MASGIAGIAFHLFAGQPLVIVSSTGPVAMFISMFHKMCSDMHVPFADAYALVGLWAMLFLLVLAAASASILLRQVTRFTDDIFHGIVAVLFISVSAYQCGSPIIYFVFADLSS
;
A
#
# COMPACT_ATOMS: atom_id res chain seq x y z
N MET A 1 -7.85 0.91 -15.20
CA MET A 1 -7.22 -0.02 -16.17
C MET A 1 -6.02 -0.78 -15.58
N ALA A 2 -5.09 -0.10 -14.90
CA ALA A 2 -3.89 -0.73 -14.31
C ALA A 2 -4.19 -1.86 -13.29
N SER A 3 -5.16 -1.67 -12.38
CA SER A 3 -5.52 -2.68 -11.38
C SER A 3 -6.02 -4.00 -11.97
N GLY A 4 -6.73 -3.96 -13.11
CA GLY A 4 -7.22 -5.16 -13.80
C GLY A 4 -6.09 -5.98 -14.45
N ILE A 5 -5.14 -5.30 -15.11
CA ILE A 5 -4.01 -5.95 -15.78
C ILE A 5 -3.03 -6.53 -14.75
N ALA A 6 -2.75 -5.76 -13.69
CA ALA A 6 -1.90 -6.22 -12.59
C ALA A 6 -2.54 -7.41 -11.85
N GLY A 7 -3.85 -7.40 -11.64
CA GLY A 7 -4.59 -8.50 -11.01
C GLY A 7 -4.52 -9.80 -11.82
N ILE A 8 -4.69 -9.73 -13.15
CA ILE A 8 -4.60 -10.89 -14.05
C ILE A 8 -3.17 -11.46 -14.06
N ALA A 9 -2.17 -10.59 -14.18
CA ALA A 9 -0.76 -11.02 -14.14
C ALA A 9 -0.41 -11.68 -12.79
N PHE A 10 -0.89 -11.14 -11.68
CA PHE A 10 -0.61 -11.69 -10.35
C PHE A 10 -1.28 -13.06 -10.13
N HIS A 11 -2.52 -13.25 -10.60
CA HIS A 11 -3.24 -14.53 -10.47
C HIS A 11 -2.57 -15.67 -11.25
N LEU A 12 -1.99 -15.37 -12.41
CA LEU A 12 -1.33 -16.37 -13.25
C LEU A 12 0.00 -16.87 -12.64
N PHE A 13 0.70 -16.04 -11.86
CA PHE A 13 2.03 -16.37 -11.32
C PHE A 13 2.06 -16.66 -9.81
N ALA A 14 1.10 -16.17 -9.01
CA ALA A 14 1.16 -16.23 -7.54
C ALA A 14 0.39 -17.39 -6.89
N GLY A 15 -0.37 -18.20 -7.63
CA GLY A 15 -1.04 -19.42 -7.13
C GLY A 15 -2.13 -19.22 -6.06
N GLN A 16 -2.29 -18.02 -5.50
CA GLN A 16 -3.23 -17.71 -4.44
C GLN A 16 -4.16 -16.54 -4.86
N PRO A 17 -5.38 -16.83 -5.34
CA PRO A 17 -6.34 -15.84 -5.86
C PRO A 17 -7.02 -14.98 -4.77
N LEU A 18 -6.50 -14.97 -3.54
CA LEU A 18 -7.13 -14.34 -2.39
C LEU A 18 -6.47 -13.03 -1.92
N VAL A 19 -5.45 -12.54 -2.64
CA VAL A 19 -4.92 -11.19 -2.44
C VAL A 19 -5.65 -10.25 -3.40
N ILE A 20 -6.74 -9.66 -2.93
CA ILE A 20 -7.34 -8.52 -3.60
C ILE A 20 -6.36 -7.36 -3.40
N VAL A 21 -5.63 -6.98 -4.45
CA VAL A 21 -4.85 -5.73 -4.50
C VAL A 21 -5.83 -4.55 -4.63
N SER A 22 -6.72 -4.42 -3.66
CA SER A 22 -7.46 -3.18 -3.44
C SER A 22 -6.48 -2.23 -2.76
N SER A 23 -6.50 -0.96 -3.16
CA SER A 23 -5.76 0.10 -2.48
C SER A 23 -6.13 0.06 -0.99
N THR A 24 -5.26 -0.55 -0.18
CA THR A 24 -5.47 -0.66 1.26
C THR A 24 -5.33 0.75 1.84
N GLY A 25 -6.24 1.14 2.74
CA GLY A 25 -6.27 2.48 3.35
C GLY A 25 -4.90 2.99 3.82
N PRO A 26 -4.06 2.16 4.47
CA PRO A 26 -2.70 2.54 4.85
C PRO A 26 -1.78 2.88 3.66
N VAL A 27 -1.86 2.15 2.55
CA VAL A 27 -1.04 2.38 1.36
C VAL A 27 -1.42 3.69 0.68
N ALA A 28 -2.71 4.03 0.63
CA ALA A 28 -3.18 5.32 0.11
C ALA A 28 -2.66 6.51 0.93
N MET A 29 -2.65 6.38 2.27
CA MET A 29 -2.05 7.40 3.14
C MET A 29 -0.56 7.55 2.91
N PHE A 30 0.14 6.42 2.77
CA PHE A 30 1.57 6.43 2.47
C PHE A 30 1.85 7.19 1.16
N ILE A 31 1.09 6.91 0.09
CA ILE A 31 1.24 7.60 -1.20
C ILE A 31 0.99 9.10 -1.06
N SER A 32 0.00 9.49 -0.26
CA SER A 32 -0.35 10.90 -0.05
C SER A 32 0.70 11.67 0.74
N MET A 33 1.30 11.01 1.74
CA MET A 33 2.43 11.56 2.48
C MET A 33 3.69 11.63 1.61
N PHE A 34 3.92 10.59 0.79
CA PHE A 34 5.02 10.56 -0.17
C PHE A 34 4.87 11.66 -1.23
N HIS A 35 3.66 11.93 -1.70
CA HIS A 35 3.37 13.02 -2.64
C HIS A 35 3.69 14.39 -2.02
N LYS A 36 3.27 14.64 -0.77
CA LYS A 36 3.63 15.86 -0.05
C LYS A 36 5.15 16.02 0.10
N MET A 37 5.84 14.94 0.47
CA MET A 37 7.30 14.92 0.59
C MET A 37 7.99 15.23 -0.74
N CYS A 38 7.53 14.66 -1.86
CA CYS A 38 8.07 14.96 -3.19
C CYS A 38 7.81 16.42 -3.60
N SER A 39 6.64 16.96 -3.26
CA SER A 39 6.30 18.38 -3.49
C SER A 39 7.23 19.31 -2.72
N ASP A 40 7.53 19.00 -1.44
CA ASP A 40 8.43 19.81 -0.62
C ASP A 40 9.89 19.76 -1.13
N MET A 41 10.28 18.65 -1.75
CA MET A 41 11.62 18.46 -2.33
C MET A 41 11.74 18.88 -3.80
N HIS A 42 10.65 19.37 -4.44
CA HIS A 42 10.58 19.68 -5.87
C HIS A 42 11.04 18.53 -6.80
N VAL A 43 10.82 17.28 -6.40
CA VAL A 43 11.19 16.10 -7.21
C VAL A 43 9.98 15.60 -8.00
N PRO A 44 10.12 15.21 -9.28
CA PRO A 44 9.04 14.60 -10.05
C PRO A 44 8.54 13.31 -9.39
N PHE A 45 7.26 13.30 -9.02
CA PHE A 45 6.61 12.17 -8.33
C PHE A 45 6.70 10.87 -9.12
N ALA A 46 6.52 10.92 -10.44
CA ALA A 46 6.50 9.73 -11.30
C ALA A 46 7.83 8.95 -11.27
N ASP A 47 8.96 9.65 -11.37
CA ASP A 47 10.28 9.03 -11.38
C ASP A 47 10.64 8.48 -10.00
N ALA A 48 10.33 9.23 -8.95
CA ALA A 48 10.53 8.80 -7.56
C ALA A 48 9.69 7.55 -7.24
N TYR A 49 8.44 7.52 -7.67
CA TYR A 49 7.53 6.39 -7.46
C TYR A 49 7.99 5.13 -8.23
N ALA A 50 8.46 5.30 -9.48
CA ALA A 50 9.00 4.20 -10.28
C ALA A 50 10.25 3.59 -9.64
N LEU A 51 11.15 4.42 -9.11
CA LEU A 51 12.35 3.95 -8.43
C LEU A 51 12.01 3.18 -7.14
N VAL A 52 11.08 3.69 -6.32
CA VAL A 52 10.60 2.98 -5.12
C VAL A 52 9.98 1.63 -5.49
N GLY A 53 9.22 1.57 -6.58
CA GLY A 53 8.68 0.32 -7.12
C GLY A 53 9.78 -0.66 -7.55
N LEU A 54 10.84 -0.18 -8.21
CA LEU A 54 11.98 -1.00 -8.64
C LEU A 54 12.72 -1.62 -7.44
N TRP A 55 12.97 -0.82 -6.40
CA TRP A 55 13.59 -1.31 -5.16
C TRP A 55 12.69 -2.30 -4.43
N ALA A 56 11.38 -2.05 -4.37
CA ALA A 56 10.43 -2.98 -3.76
C ALA A 56 10.43 -4.34 -4.48
N MET A 57 10.43 -4.35 -5.82
CA MET A 57 10.54 -5.59 -6.60
C MET A 57 11.84 -6.34 -6.35
N LEU A 58 12.97 -5.61 -6.26
CA LEU A 58 14.28 -6.20 -5.97
C LEU A 58 14.29 -6.86 -4.58
N PHE A 59 13.79 -6.19 -3.55
CA PHE A 59 13.68 -6.78 -2.22
C PHE A 59 12.78 -8.01 -2.20
N LEU A 60 11.68 -7.97 -2.95
CA LEU A 60 10.73 -9.09 -3.04
C LEU A 60 11.38 -10.31 -3.69
N LEU A 61 12.21 -10.12 -4.73
CA LEU A 61 12.96 -11.19 -5.38
C LEU A 61 14.04 -11.78 -4.46
N VAL A 62 14.76 -10.93 -3.72
CA VAL A 62 15.75 -11.37 -2.73
C VAL A 62 15.10 -12.17 -1.60
N LEU A 63 13.96 -11.71 -1.09
CA LEU A 63 13.17 -12.41 -0.07
C LEU A 63 12.61 -13.74 -0.59
N ALA A 64 12.15 -13.78 -1.84
CA ALA A 64 11.70 -15.01 -2.49
C ALA A 64 12.84 -16.03 -2.62
N ALA A 65 14.03 -15.58 -3.04
CA ALA A 65 15.22 -16.43 -3.11
C ALA A 65 15.66 -16.95 -1.73
N ALA A 66 15.50 -16.13 -0.68
CA ALA A 66 15.79 -16.50 0.71
C ALA A 66 14.71 -17.37 1.37
N SER A 67 13.70 -17.85 0.63
CA SER A 67 12.59 -18.66 1.18
C SER A 67 11.85 -17.97 2.35
N ALA A 68 11.39 -16.74 2.12
CA ALA A 68 10.66 -15.90 3.09
C ALA A 68 9.51 -16.59 3.86
N SER A 69 8.97 -17.70 3.34
CA SER A 69 7.97 -18.53 4.02
C SER A 69 8.38 -18.99 5.41
N ILE A 70 9.69 -19.21 5.65
CA ILE A 70 10.21 -19.60 6.97
C ILE A 70 10.17 -18.41 7.93
N LEU A 71 10.50 -17.21 7.46
CA LEU A 71 10.49 -15.98 8.24
C LEU A 71 9.06 -15.61 8.66
N LEU A 72 8.10 -15.72 7.74
CA LEU A 72 6.67 -15.50 8.03
C LEU A 72 6.13 -16.48 9.08
N ARG A 73 6.62 -17.73 9.08
CA ARG A 73 6.24 -18.72 10.11
C ARG A 73 6.79 -18.38 11.50
N GLN A 74 7.80 -17.51 11.60
CA GLN A 74 8.35 -17.05 12.87
C GLN A 74 7.64 -15.81 13.43
N VAL A 75 6.76 -15.17 12.66
CA VAL A 75 5.92 -14.08 13.17
C VAL A 75 4.97 -14.64 14.22
N THR A 76 5.02 -14.07 15.43
CA THR A 76 4.20 -14.51 16.55
C THR A 76 2.78 -13.98 16.42
N ARG A 77 1.79 -14.78 16.88
CA ARG A 77 0.36 -14.39 16.89
C ARG A 77 0.11 -13.03 17.55
N PHE A 78 0.90 -12.69 18.57
CA PHE A 78 0.83 -11.39 19.23
C PHE A 78 1.13 -10.20 18.31
N THR A 79 2.10 -10.34 17.40
CA THR A 79 2.46 -9.28 16.43
C THR A 79 1.34 -9.10 15.40
N ASP A 80 0.72 -10.21 15.00
CA ASP A 80 -0.43 -10.18 14.08
C ASP A 80 -1.65 -9.48 14.69
N ASP A 81 -1.98 -9.79 15.95
CA ASP A 81 -3.07 -9.12 16.68
C ASP A 81 -2.80 -7.60 16.84
N ILE A 82 -1.56 -7.20 17.13
CA ILE A 82 -1.17 -5.78 17.21
C ILE A 82 -1.30 -5.09 15.85
N PHE A 83 -0.84 -5.72 14.78
CA PHE A 83 -0.90 -5.15 13.43
C PHE A 83 -2.35 -4.86 13.02
N HIS A 84 -3.25 -5.84 13.21
CA HIS A 84 -4.67 -5.66 12.95
C HIS A 84 -5.28 -4.57 13.83
N GLY A 85 -4.87 -4.48 15.11
CA GLY A 85 -5.30 -3.41 16.01
C GLY A 85 -4.93 -2.01 15.52
N ILE A 86 -3.68 -1.81 15.05
CA ILE A 86 -3.23 -0.51 14.52
C ILE A 86 -4.00 -0.13 13.26
N VAL A 87 -4.19 -1.09 12.33
CA VAL A 87 -4.96 -0.86 11.10
C VAL A 87 -6.40 -0.47 11.43
N ALA A 88 -7.02 -1.12 12.43
CA ALA A 88 -8.38 -0.78 12.85
C ALA A 88 -8.47 0.65 13.41
N VAL A 89 -7.54 1.07 14.27
CA VAL A 89 -7.49 2.44 14.81
C VAL A 89 -7.29 3.46 13.68
N LEU A 90 -6.43 3.16 12.71
CA LEU A 90 -6.17 4.02 11.56
C LEU A 90 -7.43 4.21 10.69
N PHE A 91 -8.21 3.16 10.44
CA PHE A 91 -9.49 3.28 9.74
C PHE A 91 -10.53 4.10 10.51
N ILE A 92 -10.62 3.93 11.83
CA ILE A 92 -11.53 4.71 12.68
C ILE A 92 -11.16 6.19 12.62
N SER A 93 -9.87 6.53 12.71
CA SER A 93 -9.40 7.91 12.67
C SER A 93 -9.80 8.61 11.37
N VAL A 94 -9.54 7.99 10.22
CA VAL A 94 -9.94 8.53 8.90
C VAL A 94 -11.44 8.74 8.81
N SER A 95 -12.21 7.73 9.21
CA SER A 95 -13.67 7.77 9.13
C SER A 95 -14.25 8.87 10.03
N ALA A 96 -13.61 9.13 11.18
CA ALA A 96 -13.98 10.22 12.08
C ALA A 96 -13.66 11.59 11.48
N TYR A 97 -12.45 11.79 10.93
CA TYR A 97 -12.10 13.03 10.21
C TYR A 97 -13.02 13.29 9.02
N GLN A 98 -13.48 12.21 8.35
CA GLN A 98 -14.40 12.28 7.23
C GLN A 98 -15.78 12.84 7.59
N CYS A 99 -16.28 12.51 8.79
CA CYS A 99 -17.58 12.99 9.27
C CYS A 99 -17.56 14.51 9.53
N GLY A 100 -16.40 15.09 9.88
CA GLY A 100 -16.25 16.51 10.18
C GLY A 100 -15.93 17.41 8.97
N SER A 101 -15.43 16.86 7.86
CA SER A 101 -15.10 17.64 6.66
C SER A 101 -15.33 16.82 5.38
N PRO A 102 -16.47 17.00 4.68
CA PRO A 102 -16.71 16.35 3.40
C PRO A 102 -15.76 16.80 2.28
N ILE A 103 -14.94 17.84 2.52
CA ILE A 103 -14.10 18.52 1.53
C ILE A 103 -12.84 17.70 1.16
N ILE A 104 -12.32 16.87 2.07
CA ILE A 104 -11.07 16.13 1.83
C ILE A 104 -11.27 14.98 0.82
N TYR A 105 -12.47 14.39 0.73
CA TYR A 105 -12.77 13.37 -0.27
C TYR A 105 -12.85 13.93 -1.69
N PHE A 106 -13.28 15.19 -1.84
CA PHE A 106 -13.29 15.85 -3.14
C PHE A 106 -11.86 16.02 -3.67
N VAL A 107 -10.91 16.36 -2.79
CA VAL A 107 -9.47 16.50 -3.13
C VAL A 107 -8.81 15.16 -3.45
N PHE A 108 -9.16 14.08 -2.76
CA PHE A 108 -8.67 12.73 -3.09
C PHE A 108 -9.29 12.15 -4.37
N ALA A 109 -10.53 12.53 -4.69
CA ALA A 109 -11.21 12.15 -5.94
C ALA A 109 -10.62 12.90 -7.16
N ASP A 110 -10.28 14.18 -7.00
CA ASP A 110 -9.62 14.98 -8.04
C ASP A 110 -8.18 14.52 -8.32
N LEU A 111 -7.43 14.08 -7.31
CA LEU A 111 -6.05 13.58 -7.51
C LEU A 111 -5.98 12.17 -8.15
N SER A 112 -7.11 11.49 -8.30
CA SER A 112 -7.22 10.16 -8.92
C SER A 112 -7.76 10.19 -10.37
N SER A 113 -7.99 11.37 -10.93
CA SER A 113 -8.49 11.58 -12.31
C SER A 113 -7.40 12.07 -13.25
#